data_AF-A0A7V3VWL2-F1
#
_entry.id   AF-A0A7V3VWL2-F1
#
_cell.length_a   1.000
_cell.length_b   1.000
_cell.length_c   1.000
_cell.angle_alpha   90.00
_cell.angle_beta   90.00
_cell.angle_gamma   90.00
#
_symmetry.space_group_name_H-M   'P 1'
#
loop_
_entity.id
_entity.type
_entity.pdbx_description
1 polymer ?
#
loop_
_entity_poly.entity_id
_entity_poly.type
_entity_poly.pdbx_seq_one_letter_code
_entity_poly.pdbx_strand_id
1 'polypeptide(L)'
;MAKRDLIGGALWEQYSKKVSDRMNNPIHRGEITEEQAKAMGAELIVADWGAEACGDAVRLYWAVDPKTNKILDARFKSFGCGTAIASSDTMCELCIGKTVDEAVKITNLDVEKAMRDEENTPSIPPQKMHCSVMAYDVIKKAASIYKGVDMSHFENEEIVCECARVSLGTIKEVIRLNNLTTVEQITQYTKAGAFCKSCIRPGGHELRKYYLVDILKEVRAQMEKEQVAQSLNAKEFKSMSIVQKLKAIEKILDEDIKPMLAADGGSLEVVDIKESEGFTDLYINYIGACQGCPASRTGTLYAIQNYLNEKLDASIRVLPVE
;
A
#
# COMPACT_ATOMS: atom_id res chain seq x y z
N MET A 1 -21.10 -27.53 18.65
CA MET A 1 -21.56 -26.92 17.38
C MET A 1 -22.85 -27.60 17.00
N ALA A 2 -23.97 -26.88 17.08
CA ALA A 2 -25.28 -27.47 16.85
C ALA A 2 -25.50 -27.65 15.34
N LYS A 3 -26.30 -28.63 14.93
CA LYS A 3 -26.63 -28.93 13.52
C LYS A 3 -27.21 -27.73 12.75
N ARG A 4 -27.70 -26.71 13.46
CA ARG A 4 -28.16 -25.42 12.90
C ARG A 4 -27.02 -24.49 12.47
N ASP A 5 -25.82 -24.62 13.04
CA ASP A 5 -24.63 -23.83 12.64
C ASP A 5 -23.96 -24.40 11.38
N LEU A 6 -24.32 -25.63 10.99
CA LEU A 6 -23.76 -26.37 9.85
C LEU A 6 -24.54 -26.17 8.54
N ILE A 7 -25.75 -25.61 8.61
CA ILE A 7 -26.53 -25.21 7.45
C ILE A 7 -26.54 -23.68 7.46
N GLY A 8 -25.39 -23.09 7.11
CA GLY A 8 -25.38 -21.69 6.67
C GLY A 8 -26.44 -21.56 5.59
N GLY A 9 -27.23 -20.48 5.63
CA GLY A 9 -28.20 -20.13 4.60
C GLY A 9 -27.63 -20.39 3.21
N ALA A 10 -28.49 -20.73 2.25
CA ALA A 10 -28.03 -21.08 0.90
C ALA A 10 -26.99 -20.05 0.45
N LEU A 11 -25.87 -20.45 -0.17
CA LEU A 11 -24.77 -19.53 -0.56
C LEU A 11 -25.29 -18.27 -1.30
N TRP A 12 -26.45 -18.41 -1.94
CA TRP A 12 -27.26 -17.38 -2.57
C TRP A 12 -27.72 -16.23 -1.64
N GLU A 13 -28.02 -16.49 -0.37
CA GLU A 13 -28.43 -15.51 0.64
C GLU A 13 -27.28 -14.62 1.14
N GLN A 14 -26.03 -15.00 0.84
CA GLN A 14 -24.84 -14.22 1.19
C GLN A 14 -24.41 -13.25 0.08
N TYR A 15 -25.08 -13.26 -1.07
CA TYR A 15 -24.88 -12.23 -2.08
C TYR A 15 -25.76 -11.04 -1.77
N SER A 16 -25.19 -9.85 -1.94
CA SER A 16 -25.98 -8.63 -2.03
C SER A 16 -27.00 -8.70 -3.17
N LYS A 17 -28.06 -7.92 -3.05
CA LYS A 17 -29.04 -7.71 -4.10
C LYS A 17 -28.38 -7.12 -5.34
N LYS A 18 -27.47 -6.15 -5.19
CA LYS A 18 -26.70 -5.59 -6.32
C LYS A 18 -25.92 -6.65 -7.09
N VAL A 19 -25.26 -7.59 -6.41
CA VAL A 19 -24.56 -8.70 -7.09
C VAL A 19 -25.55 -9.57 -7.83
N SER A 20 -26.64 -9.97 -7.19
CA SER A 20 -27.68 -10.79 -7.80
C SER A 20 -28.30 -10.14 -9.03
N ASP A 21 -28.54 -8.82 -8.99
CA ASP A 21 -29.10 -8.06 -10.10
C ASP A 21 -28.11 -8.01 -11.28
N ARG A 22 -26.83 -7.73 -11.03
CA ARG A 22 -25.79 -7.70 -12.08
C ARG A 22 -25.45 -9.07 -12.64
N MET A 23 -25.61 -10.13 -11.84
CA MET A 23 -25.47 -11.52 -12.30
C MET A 23 -26.50 -11.82 -13.39
N ASN A 24 -27.75 -11.41 -13.16
CA ASN A 24 -28.87 -11.73 -14.04
C ASN A 24 -29.00 -10.74 -15.20
N ASN A 25 -28.76 -9.45 -14.95
CA ASN A 25 -28.97 -8.35 -15.89
C ASN A 25 -27.77 -7.38 -15.93
N PRO A 26 -26.59 -7.81 -16.39
CA PRO A 26 -25.43 -6.93 -16.49
C PRO A 26 -25.64 -5.85 -17.55
N ILE A 27 -25.34 -4.60 -17.20
CA ILE A 27 -25.59 -3.43 -18.05
C ILE A 27 -24.54 -3.30 -19.15
N HIS A 28 -23.28 -3.58 -18.82
CA HIS A 28 -22.11 -3.35 -19.67
C HIS A 28 -21.67 -4.60 -20.44
N ARG A 29 -22.51 -5.65 -20.48
CA ARG A 29 -22.20 -6.86 -21.25
C ARG A 29 -22.25 -6.55 -22.75
N GLY A 30 -21.22 -6.95 -23.48
CA GLY A 30 -21.15 -6.79 -24.92
C GLY A 30 -19.72 -6.56 -25.42
N GLU A 31 -19.62 -5.99 -26.61
CA GLU A 31 -18.36 -5.56 -27.20
C GLU A 31 -18.49 -4.15 -27.75
N ILE A 32 -17.35 -3.51 -27.98
CA ILE A 32 -17.24 -2.25 -28.72
C ILE A 32 -16.54 -2.60 -30.03
N THR A 33 -17.16 -2.29 -31.17
CA THR A 33 -16.52 -2.48 -32.48
C THR A 33 -15.60 -1.31 -32.83
N GLU A 34 -14.69 -1.51 -33.78
CA GLU A 34 -13.83 -0.42 -34.26
C GLU A 34 -14.64 0.76 -34.82
N GLU A 35 -15.74 0.50 -35.53
CA GLU A 35 -16.61 1.54 -36.07
C GLU A 35 -17.25 2.37 -34.96
N GLN A 36 -17.70 1.71 -33.88
CA GLN A 36 -18.28 2.38 -32.72
C GLN A 36 -17.23 3.24 -32.00
N ALA A 37 -16.02 2.72 -31.78
CA ALA A 37 -14.92 3.49 -31.18
C ALA A 37 -14.57 4.72 -32.03
N LYS A 38 -14.43 4.55 -33.35
CA LYS A 38 -14.18 5.65 -34.29
C LYS A 38 -15.30 6.69 -34.28
N ALA A 39 -16.56 6.26 -34.23
CA ALA A 39 -17.70 7.17 -34.14
C ALA A 39 -17.70 8.02 -32.85
N MET A 40 -17.14 7.48 -31.77
CA MET A 40 -16.93 8.21 -30.51
C MET A 40 -15.65 9.08 -30.53
N GLY A 41 -14.85 9.04 -31.59
CA GLY A 41 -13.53 9.68 -31.65
C GLY A 41 -12.51 9.03 -30.70
N ALA A 42 -12.72 7.76 -30.35
CA ALA A 42 -11.94 7.02 -29.38
C ALA A 42 -11.08 5.92 -30.02
N GLU A 43 -10.03 5.53 -29.32
CA GLU A 43 -9.23 4.35 -29.59
C GLU A 43 -9.84 3.13 -28.90
N LEU A 44 -9.98 2.02 -29.64
CA LEU A 44 -10.49 0.76 -29.11
C LEU A 44 -9.35 -0.03 -28.46
N ILE A 45 -9.52 -0.39 -27.20
CA ILE A 45 -8.61 -1.25 -26.45
C ILE A 45 -9.34 -2.54 -26.09
N VAL A 46 -8.75 -3.68 -26.46
CA VAL A 46 -9.29 -5.01 -26.15
C VAL A 46 -8.26 -5.76 -25.32
N ALA A 47 -8.66 -6.19 -24.13
CA ALA A 47 -7.79 -6.88 -23.18
C ALA A 47 -8.43 -8.19 -22.71
N ASP A 48 -7.67 -9.27 -22.81
CA ASP A 48 -8.05 -10.60 -22.32
C ASP A 48 -7.29 -10.92 -21.04
N TRP A 49 -7.99 -11.43 -20.02
CA TRP A 49 -7.40 -11.95 -18.80
C TRP A 49 -8.19 -13.15 -18.28
N GLY A 50 -7.52 -14.09 -17.60
CA GLY A 50 -8.17 -15.26 -17.01
C GLY A 50 -7.40 -15.82 -15.84
N ALA A 51 -8.14 -16.43 -14.91
CA ALA A 51 -7.60 -17.08 -13.73
C ALA A 51 -7.56 -18.60 -13.92
N GLU A 52 -6.37 -19.15 -14.17
CA GLU A 52 -6.17 -20.59 -14.41
C GLU A 52 -6.71 -21.46 -13.27
N ALA A 53 -6.62 -20.97 -12.03
CA ALA A 53 -7.07 -21.70 -10.85
C ALA A 53 -8.58 -21.99 -10.80
N CYS A 54 -9.42 -21.13 -11.38
CA CYS A 54 -10.88 -21.30 -11.37
C CYS A 54 -11.51 -21.41 -12.77
N GLY A 55 -10.74 -21.18 -13.84
CA GLY A 55 -11.20 -21.26 -15.23
C GLY A 55 -12.03 -20.06 -15.69
N ASP A 56 -12.20 -19.03 -14.84
CA ASP A 56 -12.89 -17.79 -15.21
C ASP A 56 -11.99 -16.93 -16.11
N ALA A 57 -12.58 -16.31 -17.14
CA ALA A 57 -11.92 -15.41 -18.06
C ALA A 57 -12.82 -14.21 -18.41
N VAL A 58 -12.19 -13.09 -18.73
CA VAL A 58 -12.84 -11.84 -19.12
C VAL A 58 -12.11 -11.20 -20.29
N ARG A 59 -12.88 -10.74 -21.26
CA ARG A 59 -12.47 -9.83 -22.32
C ARG A 59 -13.08 -8.46 -22.04
N LEU A 60 -12.23 -7.47 -21.80
CA LEU A 60 -12.59 -6.08 -21.60
C LEU A 60 -12.40 -5.29 -22.89
N TYR A 61 -13.36 -4.40 -23.17
CA TYR A 61 -13.33 -3.44 -24.26
C TYR A 61 -13.41 -2.04 -23.66
N TRP A 62 -12.45 -1.17 -23.98
CA TRP A 62 -12.50 0.25 -23.66
C TRP A 62 -12.51 1.08 -24.95
N ALA A 63 -13.32 2.13 -24.95
CA ALA A 63 -13.19 3.23 -25.90
C ALA A 63 -12.51 4.40 -25.18
N VAL A 64 -11.24 4.69 -25.49
CA VAL A 64 -10.45 5.71 -24.81
C VAL A 64 -10.30 6.95 -25.70
N ASP A 65 -10.62 8.13 -25.19
CA ASP A 65 -10.32 9.39 -25.86
C ASP A 65 -8.79 9.64 -25.85
N PRO A 66 -8.12 9.65 -27.01
CA PRO A 66 -6.66 9.81 -27.09
C PRO A 66 -6.18 11.21 -26.68
N LYS A 67 -7.05 12.22 -26.62
CA LYS A 67 -6.68 13.59 -26.22
C LYS A 67 -6.71 13.75 -24.71
N THR A 68 -7.67 13.14 -24.04
CA THR A 68 -7.87 13.31 -22.60
C THR A 68 -7.51 12.08 -21.78
N ASN A 69 -7.14 10.97 -22.43
CA ASN A 69 -6.93 9.65 -21.83
C ASN A 69 -8.16 9.13 -21.07
N LYS A 70 -9.38 9.60 -21.39
CA LYS A 70 -10.60 9.24 -20.66
C LYS A 70 -11.29 8.04 -21.29
N ILE A 71 -11.75 7.12 -20.46
CA ILE A 71 -12.54 5.97 -20.89
C ILE A 71 -13.98 6.45 -21.11
N LEU A 72 -14.39 6.56 -22.38
CA LEU A 72 -15.71 7.04 -22.78
C LEU A 72 -16.79 5.95 -22.64
N ASP A 73 -16.44 4.71 -22.96
CA ASP A 73 -17.29 3.55 -22.76
C ASP A 73 -16.46 2.31 -22.40
N ALA A 74 -17.06 1.40 -21.64
CA ALA A 74 -16.47 0.13 -21.26
C ALA A 74 -17.51 -0.99 -21.42
N ARG A 75 -17.10 -2.08 -22.07
CA ARG A 75 -17.91 -3.29 -22.24
C ARG A 75 -17.11 -4.53 -21.93
N PHE A 76 -17.78 -5.63 -21.62
CA PHE A 76 -17.11 -6.89 -21.36
C PHE A 76 -17.83 -8.10 -21.93
N LYS A 77 -17.05 -9.13 -22.24
CA LYS A 77 -17.50 -10.53 -22.35
C LYS A 77 -16.82 -11.32 -21.25
N SER A 78 -17.57 -12.10 -20.49
CA SER A 78 -17.01 -12.95 -19.44
C SER A 78 -17.43 -14.40 -19.67
N PHE A 79 -16.48 -15.30 -19.49
CA PHE A 79 -16.71 -16.73 -19.36
C PHE A 79 -16.38 -17.10 -17.92
N GLY A 80 -17.37 -17.47 -17.11
CA GLY A 80 -17.10 -17.79 -15.72
C GLY A 80 -18.35 -17.83 -14.87
N CYS A 81 -18.14 -17.88 -13.56
CA CYS A 81 -19.25 -17.90 -12.60
C CYS A 81 -20.00 -16.55 -12.55
N GLY A 82 -21.22 -16.56 -12.01
CA GLY A 82 -22.03 -15.35 -11.89
C GLY A 82 -21.32 -14.19 -11.17
N THR A 83 -20.53 -14.48 -10.14
CA THR A 83 -19.74 -13.47 -9.43
C THR A 83 -18.71 -12.78 -10.34
N ALA A 84 -18.13 -13.50 -11.31
CA ALA A 84 -17.25 -12.93 -12.31
C ALA A 84 -17.98 -11.98 -13.25
N ILE A 85 -19.22 -12.32 -13.65
CA ILE A 85 -20.09 -11.45 -14.46
C ILE A 85 -20.41 -10.15 -13.69
N ALA A 86 -20.86 -10.25 -12.43
CA ALA A 86 -21.21 -9.08 -11.63
C ALA A 86 -20.00 -8.19 -11.33
N SER A 87 -18.85 -8.79 -11.04
CA SER A 87 -17.60 -8.06 -10.82
C SER A 87 -17.14 -7.33 -12.09
N SER A 88 -17.21 -7.99 -13.25
CA SER A 88 -16.82 -7.40 -14.53
C SER A 88 -17.76 -6.26 -14.97
N ASP A 89 -19.06 -6.39 -14.70
CA ASP A 89 -20.05 -5.34 -14.97
C ASP A 89 -19.80 -4.10 -14.11
N THR A 90 -19.60 -4.31 -12.81
CA THR A 90 -19.28 -3.22 -11.86
C THR A 90 -17.95 -2.56 -12.20
N MET A 91 -16.96 -3.35 -12.59
CA MET A 91 -15.66 -2.85 -13.03
C MET A 91 -15.79 -1.92 -14.24
N CYS A 92 -16.57 -2.29 -15.26
CA CYS A 92 -16.81 -1.44 -16.43
C CYS A 92 -17.42 -0.11 -16.00
N GLU A 93 -18.44 -0.13 -15.15
CA GLU A 93 -19.07 1.08 -14.61
C GLU A 93 -18.09 2.00 -13.89
N LEU A 94 -17.23 1.44 -13.03
CA LEU A 94 -16.24 2.22 -12.29
C LEU A 94 -15.17 2.84 -13.20
N CYS A 95 -14.90 2.24 -14.36
CA CYS A 95 -13.91 2.74 -15.32
C CYS A 95 -14.45 3.91 -16.16
N ILE A 96 -15.74 3.91 -16.49
CA ILE A 96 -16.34 4.90 -17.39
C ILE A 96 -16.20 6.32 -16.77
N GLY A 97 -15.73 7.25 -17.59
CA GLY A 97 -15.50 8.65 -17.21
C GLY A 97 -14.16 8.92 -16.51
N LYS A 98 -13.45 7.88 -16.06
CA LYS A 98 -12.09 8.01 -15.51
C LYS A 98 -11.04 8.09 -16.60
N THR A 99 -9.91 8.71 -16.28
CA THR A 99 -8.70 8.55 -17.07
C THR A 99 -8.10 7.16 -16.91
N VAL A 100 -7.30 6.69 -17.86
CA VAL A 100 -6.60 5.39 -17.74
C VAL A 100 -5.75 5.31 -16.48
N ASP A 101 -5.09 6.41 -16.08
CA ASP A 101 -4.29 6.47 -14.85
C ASP A 101 -5.13 6.38 -13.57
N GLU A 102 -6.35 6.89 -13.59
CA GLU A 102 -7.29 6.73 -12.48
C GLU A 102 -7.90 5.34 -12.46
N ALA A 103 -8.16 4.75 -13.63
CA ALA A 103 -8.72 3.40 -13.75
C ALA A 103 -7.77 2.34 -13.18
N VAL A 104 -6.45 2.45 -13.44
CA VAL A 104 -5.43 1.54 -12.88
C VAL A 104 -5.40 1.51 -11.34
N LYS A 105 -5.90 2.57 -10.69
CA LYS A 105 -5.98 2.65 -9.23
C LYS A 105 -7.21 1.96 -8.65
N ILE A 106 -8.20 1.59 -9.47
CA ILE A 106 -9.36 0.82 -9.02
C ILE A 106 -8.86 -0.52 -8.50
N THR A 107 -9.19 -0.86 -7.27
CA THR A 107 -8.82 -2.14 -6.64
C THR A 107 -9.99 -3.13 -6.66
N ASN A 108 -9.70 -4.39 -6.38
CA ASN A 108 -10.72 -5.41 -6.17
C ASN A 108 -11.67 -5.06 -5.01
N LEU A 109 -11.16 -4.35 -3.99
CA LEU A 109 -11.97 -3.85 -2.87
C LEU A 109 -12.92 -2.73 -3.30
N ASP A 110 -12.55 -1.89 -4.26
CA ASP A 110 -13.44 -0.84 -4.77
C ASP A 110 -14.61 -1.46 -5.56
N VAL A 111 -14.33 -2.50 -6.36
CA VAL A 111 -15.35 -3.29 -7.05
C VAL A 111 -16.29 -3.97 -6.04
N GLU A 112 -15.73 -4.62 -5.02
CA GLU A 112 -16.51 -5.29 -3.98
C GLU A 112 -17.39 -4.31 -3.19
N LYS A 113 -16.85 -3.14 -2.80
CA LYS A 113 -17.58 -2.07 -2.11
C LYS A 113 -18.72 -1.51 -2.96
N ALA A 114 -18.49 -1.25 -4.24
CA ALA A 114 -19.51 -0.74 -5.16
C ALA A 114 -20.73 -1.70 -5.27
N MET A 115 -20.47 -3.00 -5.07
CA MET A 115 -21.49 -4.04 -5.06
C MET A 115 -22.18 -4.24 -3.70
N ARG A 116 -21.79 -3.57 -2.61
CA ARG A 116 -22.44 -3.75 -1.29
C ARG A 116 -23.83 -3.11 -1.25
N ASP A 117 -24.77 -3.79 -0.59
CA ASP A 117 -26.06 -3.18 -0.24
C ASP A 117 -25.91 -2.24 0.96
N GLU A 118 -25.10 -2.65 1.94
CA GLU A 118 -24.81 -1.92 3.17
C GLU A 118 -23.29 -1.76 3.37
N GLU A 119 -22.85 -0.61 3.87
CA GLU A 119 -21.42 -0.25 3.96
C GLU A 119 -20.56 -1.31 4.66
N ASN A 120 -21.05 -1.92 5.73
CA ASN A 120 -20.29 -2.86 6.57
C ASN A 120 -20.55 -4.35 6.26
N THR A 121 -21.35 -4.64 5.24
CA THR A 121 -21.73 -6.02 4.89
C THR A 121 -21.09 -6.39 3.55
N PRO A 122 -20.22 -7.41 3.49
CA PRO A 122 -19.59 -7.84 2.24
C PRO A 122 -20.63 -8.16 1.16
N SER A 123 -20.35 -7.77 -0.09
CA SER A 123 -21.28 -7.96 -1.21
C SER A 123 -21.33 -9.39 -1.74
N ILE A 124 -20.26 -10.16 -1.49
CA ILE A 124 -20.06 -11.53 -1.95
C ILE A 124 -19.46 -12.39 -0.82
N PRO A 125 -19.71 -13.71 -0.82
CA PRO A 125 -19.09 -14.63 0.12
C PRO A 125 -17.55 -14.58 0.06
N PRO A 126 -16.84 -14.75 1.19
CA PRO A 126 -15.37 -14.68 1.25
C PRO A 126 -14.65 -15.58 0.22
N GLN A 127 -15.23 -16.75 -0.10
CA GLN A 127 -14.65 -17.71 -1.06
C GLN A 127 -14.70 -17.19 -2.52
N LYS A 128 -15.56 -16.21 -2.82
CA LYS A 128 -15.79 -15.67 -4.16
C LYS A 128 -15.08 -14.34 -4.43
N MET A 129 -14.32 -13.84 -3.45
CA MET A 129 -13.56 -12.59 -3.58
C MET A 129 -12.55 -12.60 -4.73
N HIS A 130 -12.02 -13.75 -5.14
CA HIS A 130 -11.07 -13.84 -6.26
C HIS A 130 -11.65 -13.31 -7.59
N CYS A 131 -12.97 -13.32 -7.79
CA CYS A 131 -13.60 -12.76 -8.99
C CYS A 131 -13.42 -11.24 -9.10
N SER A 132 -13.34 -10.54 -7.96
CA SER A 132 -13.02 -9.10 -7.92
C SER A 132 -11.55 -8.83 -8.24
N VAL A 133 -10.67 -9.81 -8.03
CA VAL A 133 -9.25 -9.71 -8.37
C VAL A 133 -9.04 -9.78 -9.88
N MET A 134 -9.83 -10.59 -10.60
CA MET A 134 -9.78 -10.66 -12.05
C MET A 134 -10.11 -9.31 -12.71
N ALA A 135 -11.02 -8.54 -12.12
CA ALA A 135 -11.37 -7.20 -12.59
C ALA A 135 -10.18 -6.23 -12.50
N TYR A 136 -9.40 -6.33 -11.43
CA TYR A 136 -8.18 -5.52 -11.27
C TYR A 136 -7.14 -5.80 -12.35
N ASP A 137 -6.87 -7.07 -12.62
CA ASP A 137 -5.83 -7.46 -13.58
C ASP A 137 -6.19 -7.07 -15.02
N VAL A 138 -7.44 -7.23 -15.42
CA VAL A 138 -7.86 -6.90 -16.79
C VAL A 138 -7.82 -5.38 -17.02
N ILE A 139 -8.08 -4.54 -16.00
CA ILE A 139 -7.87 -3.09 -16.07
C ILE A 139 -6.40 -2.78 -16.35
N LYS A 140 -5.47 -3.39 -15.60
CA LYS A 140 -4.04 -3.20 -15.83
C LYS A 140 -3.62 -3.68 -17.22
N LYS A 141 -4.15 -4.81 -17.68
CA LYS A 141 -3.88 -5.30 -19.01
C LYS A 141 -4.35 -4.30 -20.07
N ALA A 142 -5.56 -3.76 -19.95
CA ALA A 142 -6.08 -2.74 -20.87
C ALA A 142 -5.23 -1.46 -20.84
N ALA A 143 -4.87 -0.98 -19.64
CA ALA A 143 -4.00 0.18 -19.49
C ALA A 143 -2.60 -0.04 -20.09
N SER A 144 -2.04 -1.24 -19.94
CA SER A 144 -0.73 -1.62 -20.51
C SER A 144 -0.74 -1.56 -22.03
N ILE A 145 -1.83 -2.04 -22.65
CA ILE A 145 -2.03 -2.00 -24.11
C ILE A 145 -2.14 -0.56 -24.58
N TYR A 146 -2.98 0.25 -23.91
CA TYR A 146 -3.17 1.67 -24.28
C TYR A 146 -1.89 2.50 -24.14
N LYS A 147 -1.14 2.30 -23.05
CA LYS A 147 0.09 3.07 -22.76
C LYS A 147 1.33 2.52 -23.46
N GLY A 148 1.26 1.33 -24.06
CA GLY A 148 2.42 0.65 -24.65
C GLY A 148 3.50 0.30 -23.63
N VAL A 149 3.11 -0.02 -22.39
CA VAL A 149 4.03 -0.40 -21.30
C VAL A 149 3.74 -1.83 -20.83
N ASP A 150 4.69 -2.45 -20.14
CA ASP A 150 4.46 -3.74 -19.50
C ASP A 150 3.54 -3.60 -18.27
N MET A 151 2.74 -4.63 -17.96
CA MET A 151 1.86 -4.62 -16.78
C MET A 151 2.62 -4.42 -15.46
N SER A 152 3.87 -4.88 -15.39
CA SER A 152 4.74 -4.69 -14.22
C SER A 152 5.00 -3.21 -13.90
N HIS A 153 4.85 -2.31 -14.88
CA HIS A 153 4.95 -0.87 -14.65
C HIS A 153 3.87 -0.32 -13.70
N PHE A 154 2.77 -1.07 -13.54
CA PHE A 154 1.70 -0.79 -12.59
C PHE A 154 1.79 -1.68 -11.33
N GLU A 155 2.83 -2.49 -11.20
CA GLU A 155 3.09 -3.42 -10.10
C GLU A 155 4.43 -3.09 -9.44
N ASN A 156 4.51 -1.91 -8.82
CA ASN A 156 5.73 -1.52 -8.10
C ASN A 156 5.88 -2.25 -6.74
N GLU A 157 4.93 -3.13 -6.37
CA GLU A 157 4.91 -3.76 -5.07
C GLU A 157 4.76 -5.28 -5.17
N GLU A 158 5.65 -5.99 -4.46
CA GLU A 158 5.63 -7.44 -4.40
C GLU A 158 4.41 -7.94 -3.63
N ILE A 159 3.46 -8.58 -4.32
CA ILE A 159 2.19 -9.01 -3.73
C ILE A 159 2.36 -10.26 -2.87
N VAL A 160 1.85 -10.22 -1.64
CA VAL A 160 1.85 -11.36 -0.70
C VAL A 160 0.49 -12.03 -0.65
N CYS A 161 -0.59 -11.25 -0.66
CA CYS A 161 -1.97 -11.76 -0.68
C CYS A 161 -2.68 -11.32 -1.96
N GLU A 162 -2.91 -12.24 -2.90
CA GLU A 162 -3.63 -11.91 -4.16
C GLU A 162 -5.08 -11.57 -3.89
N CYS A 163 -5.75 -12.30 -2.98
CA CYS A 163 -7.17 -12.08 -2.71
C CYS A 163 -7.48 -10.70 -2.16
N ALA A 164 -6.60 -10.17 -1.32
CA ALA A 164 -6.75 -8.84 -0.73
C ALA A 164 -5.88 -7.78 -1.43
N ARG A 165 -5.12 -8.16 -2.46
CA ARG A 165 -4.08 -7.36 -3.12
C ARG A 165 -3.21 -6.57 -2.14
N VAL A 166 -2.70 -7.28 -1.14
CA VAL A 166 -1.82 -6.70 -0.12
C VAL A 166 -0.37 -7.05 -0.45
N SER A 167 0.45 -6.01 -0.55
CA SER A 167 1.87 -6.15 -0.82
C SER A 167 2.70 -6.46 0.43
N LEU A 168 3.92 -6.92 0.20
CA LEU A 168 4.94 -7.14 1.21
C LEU A 168 5.27 -5.84 1.94
N GLY A 169 5.32 -4.72 1.21
CA GLY A 169 5.55 -3.38 1.75
C GLY A 169 4.47 -3.00 2.77
N THR A 170 3.20 -3.07 2.37
CA THR A 170 2.06 -2.75 3.24
C THR A 170 2.06 -3.61 4.50
N ILE A 171 2.31 -4.92 4.39
CA ILE A 171 2.34 -5.81 5.56
C ILE A 171 3.45 -5.40 6.52
N LYS A 172 4.67 -5.18 6.03
CA LYS A 172 5.82 -4.78 6.85
C LYS A 172 5.57 -3.45 7.55
N GLU A 173 5.01 -2.47 6.83
CA GLU A 173 4.68 -1.15 7.37
C GLU A 173 3.64 -1.24 8.48
N VAL A 174 2.52 -1.94 8.24
CA VAL A 174 1.44 -2.06 9.21
C VAL A 174 1.89 -2.81 10.48
N ILE A 175 2.74 -3.84 10.34
CA ILE A 175 3.35 -4.53 11.49
C ILE A 175 4.15 -3.54 12.35
N ARG A 176 4.98 -2.71 11.71
CA ARG A 176 5.83 -1.72 12.42
C ARG A 176 4.98 -0.63 13.07
N LEU A 177 4.15 0.06 12.30
CA LEU A 177 3.36 1.22 12.75
C LEU A 177 2.43 0.86 13.92
N ASN A 178 1.88 -0.35 13.91
CA ASN A 178 0.91 -0.77 14.91
C ASN A 178 1.48 -1.79 15.91
N ASN A 179 2.78 -2.08 15.85
CA ASN A 179 3.47 -3.05 16.70
C ASN A 179 2.77 -4.43 16.74
N LEU A 180 2.34 -4.93 15.58
CA LEU A 180 1.54 -6.16 15.51
C LEU A 180 2.36 -7.39 15.91
N THR A 181 1.73 -8.33 16.60
CA THR A 181 2.35 -9.55 17.14
C THR A 181 1.71 -10.84 16.64
N THR A 182 0.58 -10.77 15.94
CA THR A 182 -0.11 -11.96 15.41
C THR A 182 -0.56 -11.78 13.96
N VAL A 183 -0.74 -12.91 13.24
CA VAL A 183 -1.25 -12.89 11.87
C VAL A 183 -2.71 -12.45 11.82
N GLU A 184 -3.48 -12.73 12.86
CA GLU A 184 -4.86 -12.27 13.01
C GLU A 184 -4.93 -10.75 13.02
N GLN A 185 -3.99 -10.08 13.70
CA GLN A 185 -3.91 -8.63 13.68
C GLN A 185 -3.53 -8.12 12.28
N ILE A 186 -2.56 -8.73 11.61
CA ILE A 186 -2.25 -8.37 10.20
C ILE A 186 -3.50 -8.47 9.34
N THR A 187 -4.26 -9.56 9.51
CA THR A 187 -5.52 -9.80 8.80
C THR A 187 -6.56 -8.72 9.10
N GLN A 188 -6.69 -8.28 10.36
CA GLN A 188 -7.65 -7.25 10.74
C GLN A 188 -7.36 -5.90 10.06
N TYR A 189 -6.08 -5.49 10.04
CA TYR A 189 -5.65 -4.22 9.45
C TYR A 189 -5.62 -4.25 7.92
N THR A 190 -5.07 -5.32 7.33
CA THR A 190 -4.78 -5.37 5.89
C THR A 190 -5.79 -6.18 5.08
N LYS A 191 -6.61 -7.01 5.75
CA LYS A 191 -7.43 -8.08 5.14
C LYS A 191 -6.63 -9.20 4.46
N ALA A 192 -5.30 -9.17 4.47
CA ALA A 192 -4.47 -10.27 4.01
C ALA A 192 -4.78 -11.53 4.84
N GLY A 193 -5.06 -12.65 4.16
CA GLY A 193 -5.39 -13.91 4.82
C GLY A 193 -6.84 -14.04 5.29
N ALA A 194 -7.68 -13.01 5.16
CA ALA A 194 -9.10 -13.07 5.56
C ALA A 194 -9.94 -14.01 4.69
N PHE A 195 -9.51 -14.23 3.43
CA PHE A 195 -10.28 -14.92 2.40
C PHE A 195 -9.81 -16.36 2.19
N CYS A 196 -8.95 -16.62 1.19
CA CYS A 196 -8.47 -17.97 0.86
C CYS A 196 -7.46 -18.55 1.87
N LYS A 197 -6.91 -17.73 2.77
CA LYS A 197 -5.89 -18.12 3.77
C LYS A 197 -4.57 -18.65 3.19
N SER A 198 -4.37 -18.70 1.87
CA SER A 198 -3.16 -19.24 1.25
C SER A 198 -1.89 -18.49 1.64
N CYS A 199 -1.97 -17.18 1.85
CA CYS A 199 -0.83 -16.37 2.29
C CYS A 199 -0.51 -16.51 3.78
N ILE A 200 -1.32 -17.21 4.60
CA ILE A 200 -1.07 -17.28 6.04
C ILE A 200 0.16 -18.13 6.35
N ARG A 201 0.21 -19.34 5.81
CA ARG A 201 1.27 -20.36 6.04
C ARG A 201 1.26 -21.40 4.91
N PRO A 202 2.32 -22.21 4.75
CA PRO A 202 2.32 -23.31 3.79
C PRO A 202 1.12 -24.26 3.98
N GLY A 203 0.61 -24.81 2.87
CA GLY A 203 -0.52 -25.75 2.88
C GLY A 203 -1.91 -25.13 2.66
N GLY A 204 -1.98 -23.89 2.17
CA GLY A 204 -3.22 -23.29 1.69
C GLY A 204 -3.67 -23.82 0.32
N HIS A 205 -4.66 -23.15 -0.30
CA HIS A 205 -5.21 -23.57 -1.59
C HIS A 205 -4.19 -23.49 -2.75
N GLU A 206 -3.14 -22.71 -2.59
CA GLU A 206 -2.08 -22.50 -3.57
C GLU A 206 -0.75 -22.18 -2.85
N LEU A 207 0.37 -22.45 -3.51
CA LEU A 207 1.70 -22.12 -3.00
C LEU A 207 1.95 -20.62 -3.11
N ARG A 208 2.63 -20.06 -2.11
CA ARG A 208 2.98 -18.63 -2.06
C ARG A 208 4.48 -18.48 -1.87
N LYS A 209 5.04 -17.42 -2.47
CA LYS A 209 6.44 -17.02 -2.27
C LYS A 209 6.70 -16.55 -0.83
N TYR A 210 5.74 -15.84 -0.25
CA TYR A 210 5.80 -15.35 1.13
C TYR A 210 4.58 -15.78 1.92
N TYR A 211 4.78 -15.98 3.22
CA TYR A 211 3.72 -16.25 4.17
C TYR A 211 3.70 -15.22 5.30
N LEU A 212 2.50 -14.86 5.77
CA LEU A 212 2.30 -13.87 6.83
C LEU A 212 3.02 -14.28 8.13
N VAL A 213 3.06 -15.58 8.45
CA VAL A 213 3.79 -16.09 9.62
C VAL A 213 5.29 -15.79 9.54
N ASP A 214 5.89 -15.91 8.36
CA ASP A 214 7.32 -15.70 8.16
C ASP A 214 7.65 -14.21 8.13
N ILE A 215 6.85 -13.41 7.40
CA ILE A 215 7.00 -11.95 7.36
C ILE A 215 6.89 -11.35 8.76
N LEU A 216 5.88 -11.77 9.54
CA LEU A 216 5.69 -11.30 10.91
C LEU A 216 6.90 -11.62 11.78
N LYS A 217 7.38 -12.86 11.73
CA LYS A 217 8.55 -13.30 12.50
C LYS A 217 9.79 -12.49 12.14
N GLU A 218 10.05 -12.28 10.85
CA GLU A 218 11.20 -11.52 10.36
C GLU A 218 11.14 -10.05 10.78
N VAL A 219 10.01 -9.38 10.57
CA VAL A 219 9.84 -7.96 10.92
C VAL A 219 9.95 -7.77 12.43
N ARG A 220 9.37 -8.66 13.24
CA ARG A 220 9.49 -8.61 14.70
C ARG A 220 10.93 -8.77 15.16
N ALA A 221 11.67 -9.72 14.58
CA ALA A 221 13.07 -9.91 14.91
C ALA A 221 13.93 -8.69 14.52
N GLN A 222 13.59 -7.99 13.44
CA GLN A 222 14.24 -6.72 13.08
C GLN A 222 13.92 -5.62 14.10
N MET A 223 12.64 -5.42 14.43
CA MET A 223 12.20 -4.42 15.41
C MET A 223 12.84 -4.64 16.79
N GLU A 224 12.96 -5.89 17.24
CA GLU A 224 13.60 -6.21 18.52
C GLU A 224 15.09 -5.89 18.50
N LYS A 225 15.81 -6.22 17.42
CA LYS A 225 17.22 -5.85 17.26
C LYS A 225 17.42 -4.34 17.25
N GLU A 226 16.58 -3.61 16.54
CA GLU A 226 16.59 -2.15 16.49
C GLU A 226 16.37 -1.55 17.89
N GLN A 227 15.38 -2.06 18.64
CA GLN A 227 15.09 -1.62 20.00
C GLN A 227 16.23 -1.91 20.97
N VAL A 228 16.85 -3.09 20.90
CA VAL A 228 18.01 -3.45 21.73
C VAL A 228 19.20 -2.56 21.41
N ALA A 229 19.49 -2.32 20.13
CA ALA A 229 20.57 -1.43 19.72
C ALA A 229 20.35 0.00 20.21
N GLN A 230 19.14 0.54 20.06
CA GLN A 230 18.77 1.86 20.60
C GLN A 230 18.92 1.93 22.13
N SER A 231 18.50 0.88 22.84
CA SER A 231 18.61 0.82 24.30
C SER A 231 20.07 0.77 24.77
N LEU A 232 20.94 0.05 24.04
CA LEU A 232 22.38 0.00 24.31
C LEU A 232 23.03 1.36 24.03
N ASN A 233 22.75 1.96 22.87
CA ASN A 233 23.24 3.29 22.52
C ASN A 233 22.82 4.34 23.55
N ALA A 234 21.56 4.35 23.98
CA ALA A 234 21.04 5.27 24.99
C ALA A 234 21.74 5.09 26.35
N LYS A 235 21.97 3.84 26.77
CA LYS A 235 22.67 3.54 28.02
C LYS A 235 24.14 3.95 27.96
N GLU A 236 24.83 3.62 26.87
CA GLU A 236 26.20 4.04 26.62
C GLU A 236 26.30 5.56 26.63
N PHE A 237 25.45 6.25 25.85
CA PHE A 237 25.41 7.70 25.78
C PHE A 237 25.18 8.34 27.15
N LYS A 238 24.20 7.88 27.94
CA LYS A 238 23.97 8.41 29.30
C LYS A 238 25.15 8.24 30.25
N SER A 239 25.96 7.18 30.07
CA SER A 239 27.14 6.94 30.90
C SER A 239 28.39 7.70 30.46
N MET A 240 28.37 8.34 29.28
CA MET A 240 29.51 9.10 28.76
C MET A 240 29.70 10.42 29.50
N SER A 241 30.97 10.82 29.66
CA SER A 241 31.30 12.19 30.06
C SER A 241 30.86 13.20 29.00
N ILE A 242 30.70 14.46 29.38
CA ILE A 242 30.30 15.55 28.47
C ILE A 242 31.18 15.61 27.21
N VAL A 243 32.50 15.43 27.36
CA VAL A 243 33.45 15.44 26.23
C VAL A 243 33.22 14.24 25.29
N GLN A 244 32.87 13.07 25.84
CA GLN A 244 32.55 11.89 25.04
C GLN A 244 31.20 12.02 24.33
N LYS A 245 30.19 12.60 25.01
CA LYS A 245 28.89 12.92 24.40
C LYS A 245 29.04 13.88 23.23
N LEU A 246 29.85 14.94 23.41
CA LEU A 246 30.16 15.89 22.35
C LEU A 246 30.76 15.17 21.14
N LYS A 247 31.80 14.35 21.33
CA LYS A 247 32.42 13.60 20.23
C LYS A 247 31.46 12.63 19.53
N ALA A 248 30.58 11.96 20.29
CA ALA A 248 29.59 11.06 19.71
C ALA A 248 28.56 11.81 18.86
N ILE A 249 28.09 12.96 19.33
CA ILE A 249 27.19 13.85 18.59
C ILE A 249 27.90 14.43 17.35
N GLU A 250 29.10 14.98 17.50
CA GLU A 250 29.89 15.55 16.40
C GLU A 250 30.13 14.52 15.30
N LYS A 251 30.45 13.28 15.66
CA LYS A 251 30.62 12.20 14.70
C LYS A 251 29.36 11.99 13.85
N ILE A 252 28.18 11.94 14.48
CA ILE A 252 26.90 11.78 13.76
C ILE A 252 26.60 13.01 12.91
N LEU A 253 26.87 14.21 13.44
CA LEU A 253 26.67 15.44 12.68
C LEU A 253 27.56 15.47 11.43
N ASP A 254 28.83 15.08 11.55
CA ASP A 254 29.80 15.09 10.46
C ASP A 254 29.53 14.00 9.41
N GLU A 255 29.17 12.80 9.84
CA GLU A 255 28.96 11.65 8.95
C GLU A 255 27.60 11.69 8.26
N ASP A 256 26.53 12.10 8.97
CA ASP A 256 25.16 11.96 8.49
C ASP A 256 24.48 13.30 8.16
N ILE A 257 24.67 14.35 8.97
CA ILE A 257 23.84 15.57 8.89
C ILE A 257 24.48 16.66 8.02
N LYS A 258 25.76 16.98 8.24
CA LYS A 258 26.46 18.02 7.48
C LYS A 258 26.51 17.70 5.98
N PRO A 259 26.71 16.45 5.52
CA PRO A 259 26.62 16.13 4.10
C PRO A 259 25.25 16.43 3.49
N MET A 260 24.17 16.22 4.25
CA MET A 260 22.81 16.54 3.81
C MET A 260 22.60 18.05 3.69
N LEU A 261 23.05 18.83 4.68
CA LEU A 261 22.93 20.30 4.65
C LEU A 261 23.83 20.94 3.58
N ALA A 262 24.99 20.33 3.30
CA ALA A 262 25.92 20.81 2.29
C ALA A 262 25.33 20.74 0.87
N ALA A 263 24.38 19.82 0.62
CA ALA A 263 23.65 19.76 -0.65
C ALA A 263 22.86 21.06 -0.94
N ASP A 264 22.41 21.74 0.12
CA ASP A 264 21.72 23.04 0.04
C ASP A 264 22.68 24.23 0.26
N GLY A 265 24.00 24.00 0.25
CA GLY A 265 25.02 25.04 0.43
C GLY A 265 25.13 25.58 1.87
N GLY A 266 24.63 24.84 2.86
CA GLY A 266 24.70 25.21 4.27
C GLY A 266 25.40 24.18 5.13
N SER A 267 25.58 24.50 6.41
CA SER A 267 26.08 23.55 7.41
C SER A 267 25.78 24.06 8.82
N LEU A 268 26.35 23.40 9.83
CA LEU A 268 26.28 23.81 11.23
C LEU A 268 27.60 23.54 11.94
N GLU A 269 27.80 24.21 13.07
CA GLU A 269 28.87 23.95 14.04
C GLU A 269 28.27 23.79 15.43
N VAL A 270 28.86 22.92 16.24
CA VAL A 270 28.50 22.80 17.66
C VAL A 270 29.25 23.87 18.43
N VAL A 271 28.53 24.69 19.17
CA VAL A 271 29.09 25.79 19.97
C VAL A 271 29.32 25.36 21.40
N ASP A 272 28.35 24.66 22.00
CA ASP A 272 28.44 24.22 23.38
C ASP A 272 27.53 23.01 23.62
N ILE A 273 27.80 22.28 24.71
CA ILE A 273 26.97 21.19 25.19
C ILE A 273 26.82 21.30 26.71
N LYS A 274 25.58 21.29 27.19
CA LYS A 274 25.26 21.39 28.62
C LYS A 274 24.34 20.28 29.04
N GLU A 275 24.44 19.86 30.30
CA GLU A 275 23.49 18.95 30.91
C GLU A 275 22.62 19.72 31.90
N SER A 276 21.31 19.69 31.69
CA SER A 276 20.36 20.35 32.58
C SER A 276 19.15 19.44 32.79
N GLU A 277 18.79 19.20 34.06
CA GLU A 277 17.55 18.50 34.43
C GLU A 277 17.32 17.14 33.72
N GLY A 278 18.40 16.39 33.44
CA GLY A 278 18.33 15.10 32.75
C GLY A 278 18.29 15.17 31.22
N PHE A 279 18.40 16.36 30.64
CA PHE A 279 18.55 16.60 29.20
C PHE A 279 20.01 16.93 28.85
N THR A 280 20.38 16.58 27.62
CA THR A 280 21.65 16.99 27.00
C THR A 280 21.34 18.08 25.97
N ASP A 281 21.62 19.34 26.34
CA ASP A 281 21.39 20.53 25.52
C ASP A 281 22.58 20.78 24.61
N LEU A 282 22.37 20.63 23.30
CA LEU A 282 23.33 20.88 22.26
C LEU A 282 23.07 22.25 21.64
N TYR A 283 24.01 23.18 21.81
CA TYR A 283 23.95 24.51 21.20
C TYR A 283 24.67 24.49 19.86
N ILE A 284 23.96 24.82 18.78
CA ILE A 284 24.51 24.80 17.42
C ILE A 284 24.42 26.19 16.78
N ASN A 285 25.40 26.52 15.95
CA ASN A 285 25.35 27.68 15.08
C ASN A 285 25.23 27.23 13.62
N TYR A 286 24.31 27.82 12.86
CA TYR A 286 24.19 27.54 11.44
C TYR A 286 25.18 28.38 10.64
N ILE A 287 25.79 27.78 9.63
CA ILE A 287 26.74 28.45 8.72
C ILE A 287 26.33 28.27 7.25
N GLY A 288 26.87 29.12 6.38
CA GLY A 288 26.55 29.13 4.95
C GLY A 288 25.09 29.51 4.69
N ALA A 289 24.46 28.86 3.70
CA ALA A 289 23.07 29.14 3.33
C ALA A 289 22.06 28.90 4.48
N CYS A 290 22.41 28.08 5.48
CA CYS A 290 21.55 27.79 6.62
C CYS A 290 21.36 28.99 7.58
N GLN A 291 22.33 29.92 7.66
CA GLN A 291 22.32 31.00 8.64
C GLN A 291 21.11 31.95 8.49
N GLY A 292 20.67 32.19 7.25
CA GLY A 292 19.54 33.06 6.93
C GLY A 292 18.26 32.32 6.50
N CYS A 293 18.28 30.98 6.51
CA CYS A 293 17.16 30.18 5.98
C CYS A 293 16.01 30.13 7.00
N PRO A 294 14.77 30.51 6.65
CA PRO A 294 13.63 30.45 7.57
C PRO A 294 13.32 29.03 8.08
N ALA A 295 13.60 28.00 7.28
CA ALA A 295 13.38 26.60 7.65
C ALA A 295 14.43 26.06 8.64
N SER A 296 15.60 26.72 8.75
CA SER A 296 16.69 26.28 9.62
C SER A 296 16.27 26.22 11.10
N ARG A 297 15.47 27.21 11.55
CA ARG A 297 15.03 27.35 12.94
C ARG A 297 13.80 26.51 13.31
N THR A 298 13.21 25.83 12.34
CA THR A 298 11.98 25.04 12.55
C THR A 298 12.19 23.61 12.04
N GLY A 299 11.91 23.36 10.76
CA GLY A 299 11.94 22.03 10.16
C GLY A 299 13.31 21.36 10.26
N THR A 300 14.38 22.08 9.91
CA THR A 300 15.74 21.51 9.93
C THR A 300 16.21 21.24 11.35
N LEU A 301 15.99 22.18 12.28
CA LEU A 301 16.34 21.99 13.70
C LEU A 301 15.64 20.77 14.30
N TYR A 302 14.34 20.63 14.04
CA TYR A 302 13.55 19.50 14.51
C TYR A 302 14.02 18.17 13.89
N ALA A 303 14.35 18.17 12.60
CA ALA A 303 14.90 17.00 11.91
C ALA A 303 16.23 16.55 12.51
N ILE A 304 17.15 17.49 12.78
CA ILE A 304 18.45 17.21 13.42
C ILE A 304 18.24 16.62 14.81
N GLN A 305 17.38 17.24 15.63
CA GLN A 305 17.10 16.75 16.97
C GLN A 305 16.51 15.33 16.95
N ASN A 306 15.53 15.07 16.08
CA ASN A 306 14.92 13.75 15.96
C ASN A 306 15.94 12.70 15.53
N TYR A 307 16.83 13.04 14.59
CA TYR A 307 17.87 12.12 14.14
C TYR A 307 18.85 11.77 15.27
N LEU A 308 19.29 12.77 16.05
CA LEU A 308 20.13 12.53 17.23
C LEU A 308 19.40 11.70 18.30
N ASN A 309 18.12 11.96 18.52
CA ASN A 309 17.30 11.21 19.47
C ASN A 309 17.14 9.74 19.09
N GLU A 310 16.98 9.45 17.80
CA GLU A 310 16.86 8.09 17.28
C GLU A 310 18.19 7.32 17.37
N LYS A 311 19.32 8.00 17.11
CA LYS A 311 20.64 7.35 17.05
C LYS A 311 21.32 7.21 18.41
N LEU A 312 21.16 8.19 19.29
CA LEU A 312 21.87 8.27 20.57
C LEU A 312 20.92 8.11 21.75
N ASP A 313 20.13 9.14 22.07
CA ASP A 313 19.22 9.13 23.21
C ASP A 313 18.15 10.20 23.09
N ALA A 314 16.92 9.88 23.52
CA ALA A 314 15.78 10.79 23.43
C ALA A 314 15.86 12.05 24.32
N SER A 315 16.86 12.15 25.21
CA SER A 315 17.07 13.32 26.06
C SER A 315 17.86 14.45 25.39
N ILE A 316 18.28 14.30 24.13
CA ILE A 316 19.02 15.33 23.42
C ILE A 316 18.06 16.43 22.95
N ARG A 317 18.41 17.68 23.25
CA ARG A 317 17.71 18.88 22.75
C ARG A 317 18.67 19.71 21.95
N VAL A 318 18.26 20.13 20.76
CA VAL A 318 19.11 20.95 19.87
C VAL A 318 18.59 22.37 19.88
N LEU A 319 19.46 23.30 20.24
CA LEU A 319 19.15 24.71 20.43
C LEU A 319 20.03 25.54 19.50
N PRO A 320 19.44 26.40 18.64
CA PRO A 320 20.24 27.33 17.85
C PRO A 320 20.75 28.45 18.75
N VAL A 321 22.02 28.82 18.60
CA VAL A 321 22.57 30.07 19.17
C VAL A 321 22.36 31.21 18.17
N GLU A 322 22.04 32.39 18.71
CA GLU A 322 21.82 33.63 17.93
C GLU A 322 23.13 34.24 17.42
#